data_AF-A0A3M1RZP9-F1
#
_entry.id   AF-A0A3M1RZP9-F1
#
_cell.length_a   1.000
_cell.length_b   1.000
_cell.length_c   1.000
_cell.angle_alpha   90.00
_cell.angle_beta   90.00
_cell.angle_gamma   90.00
#
_symmetry.space_group_name_H-M   'P 1'
#
loop_
_entity.id
_entity.type
_entity.pdbx_description
1 polymer ?
#
loop_
_entity_poly.entity_id
_entity_poly.type
_entity_poly.pdbx_seq_one_letter_code
_entity_poly.pdbx_strand_id
1 'polypeptide(L)'
;MTDRYGVIGHPIAHSRSPIIHMLFARQTGEDISYEAFDIPPEALERELRRLVKEGLLGFNVTVPHKQAVAEMADSLVGQAKRARAVNTVTVTTDGSLVGDNTDGIGLVRDLRANLDIRLEDQLILVLGAGGATRGITPALLEAGPAQLTIANRRPERAEALAEEFASLGPVQACAFDDLPRQPFDLVINATSAGLHGETPPFPGSIIGPETVCYDLSYAMTETPFLAWAREHDCRHAHQGWGMLVEQAAESFLIWRGRRPETAPVLKQLR
;
A
#
# COMPACT_ATOMS: atom_id res chain seq x y z
N MET A 1 -14.68 26.69 -9.32
CA MET A 1 -15.36 25.40 -9.59
C MET A 1 -14.60 24.38 -8.76
N THR A 2 -15.30 23.55 -8.00
CA THR A 2 -14.68 22.53 -7.15
C THR A 2 -14.04 21.45 -8.02
N ASP A 3 -12.75 21.17 -7.80
CA ASP A 3 -12.00 20.17 -8.55
C ASP A 3 -12.36 18.74 -8.12
N ARG A 4 -12.62 17.83 -9.06
CA ARG A 4 -13.16 16.50 -8.78
C ARG A 4 -12.07 15.43 -8.72
N TYR A 5 -12.03 14.69 -7.62
CA TYR A 5 -11.17 13.52 -7.41
C TYR A 5 -11.98 12.33 -6.88
N GLY A 6 -11.35 11.16 -6.80
CA GLY A 6 -11.98 10.03 -6.11
C GLY A 6 -11.11 8.79 -5.99
N VAL A 7 -11.70 7.71 -5.50
CA VAL A 7 -11.07 6.39 -5.42
C VAL A 7 -11.90 5.36 -6.19
N ILE A 8 -11.24 4.54 -7.01
CA ILE A 8 -11.85 3.48 -7.80
C ILE A 8 -11.42 2.12 -7.22
N GLY A 9 -12.37 1.22 -7.00
CA GLY A 9 -12.13 -0.13 -6.50
C GLY A 9 -13.38 -1.00 -6.53
N HIS A 10 -13.24 -2.26 -6.12
CA HIS A 10 -14.38 -3.16 -5.95
C HIS A 10 -14.07 -4.30 -4.96
N PRO A 11 -14.82 -4.45 -3.85
CA PRO A 11 -15.77 -3.48 -3.29
C PRO A 11 -15.05 -2.24 -2.71
N ILE A 12 -15.74 -1.10 -2.60
CA ILE A 12 -15.13 0.16 -2.12
C ILE A 12 -15.79 0.79 -0.87
N ALA A 13 -16.91 0.23 -0.39
CA ALA A 13 -17.73 0.84 0.66
C ALA A 13 -16.97 1.13 1.98
N HIS A 14 -15.91 0.37 2.27
CA HIS A 14 -15.09 0.54 3.47
C HIS A 14 -13.92 1.52 3.30
N SER A 15 -13.78 2.14 2.13
CA SER A 15 -12.68 3.06 1.86
C SER A 15 -12.75 4.29 2.77
N ARG A 16 -11.63 4.63 3.39
CA ARG A 16 -11.47 5.85 4.20
C ARG A 16 -10.88 7.01 3.40
N SER A 17 -10.46 6.77 2.15
CA SER A 17 -9.85 7.82 1.29
C SER A 17 -10.73 9.06 1.14
N PRO A 18 -12.07 8.98 0.96
CA PRO A 18 -12.90 10.19 0.91
C PRO A 18 -12.78 11.06 2.16
N ILE A 19 -12.83 10.46 3.35
CA ILE A 19 -12.69 11.20 4.62
C ILE A 19 -11.29 11.83 4.70
N ILE A 20 -10.24 11.06 4.38
CA ILE A 20 -8.85 11.51 4.43
C ILE A 20 -8.60 12.71 3.51
N HIS A 21 -8.99 12.61 2.24
CA HIS A 21 -8.76 13.68 1.28
C HIS A 21 -9.59 14.93 1.59
N MET A 22 -10.80 14.79 2.14
CA MET A 22 -11.57 15.94 2.59
C MET A 22 -10.97 16.61 3.84
N LEU A 23 -10.32 15.85 4.74
CA LEU A 23 -9.57 16.44 5.86
C LEU A 23 -8.33 17.20 5.36
N PHE A 24 -7.60 16.65 4.39
CA PHE A 24 -6.47 17.34 3.75
C PHE A 24 -6.90 18.61 3.02
N ALA A 25 -8.02 18.56 2.29
CA ALA A 25 -8.59 19.72 1.61
C ALA A 25 -8.89 20.86 2.60
N ARG A 26 -9.56 20.55 3.72
CA ARG A 26 -9.84 21.52 4.80
C ARG A 26 -8.56 22.07 5.43
N GLN A 27 -7.57 21.22 5.66
CA GLN A 27 -6.30 21.62 6.25
C GLN A 27 -5.50 22.57 5.34
N THR A 28 -5.56 22.37 4.03
CA THR A 28 -4.74 23.09 3.04
C THR A 28 -5.48 24.23 2.33
N GLY A 29 -6.78 24.37 2.56
CA GLY A 29 -7.63 25.38 1.94
C GLY A 29 -7.99 25.09 0.47
N GLU A 30 -7.87 23.84 0.04
CA GLU A 30 -8.15 23.41 -1.34
C GLU A 30 -9.65 23.15 -1.55
N ASP A 31 -10.21 23.63 -2.67
CA ASP A 31 -11.60 23.42 -3.07
C ASP A 31 -11.72 22.17 -3.96
N ILE A 32 -11.83 20.99 -3.31
CA ILE A 32 -11.97 19.70 -4.00
C ILE A 32 -13.20 18.93 -3.52
N SER A 33 -13.69 18.04 -4.38
CA SER A 33 -14.56 16.92 -4.00
C SER A 33 -13.77 15.62 -4.12
N TYR A 34 -14.07 14.66 -3.24
CA TYR A 34 -13.46 13.33 -3.30
C TYR A 34 -14.52 12.25 -3.09
N GLU A 35 -14.76 11.43 -4.12
CA GLU A 35 -15.82 10.43 -4.15
C GLU A 35 -15.27 8.99 -4.17
N ALA A 36 -16.08 8.00 -3.81
CA ALA A 36 -15.75 6.58 -3.97
C ALA A 36 -16.59 5.98 -5.10
N PHE A 37 -15.93 5.39 -6.09
CA PHE A 37 -16.55 4.77 -7.24
C PHE A 37 -16.40 3.24 -7.16
N ASP A 38 -17.52 2.57 -6.91
CA ASP A 38 -17.57 1.10 -6.89
C ASP A 38 -17.76 0.60 -8.33
N ILE A 39 -16.67 0.12 -8.93
CA ILE A 39 -16.65 -0.24 -10.35
C ILE A 39 -16.14 -1.68 -10.46
N PRO A 40 -16.95 -2.65 -10.91
CA PRO A 40 -16.46 -4.02 -11.06
C PRO A 40 -15.49 -4.13 -12.26
N PRO A 41 -14.60 -5.14 -12.29
CA PRO A 41 -13.54 -5.26 -13.30
C PRO A 41 -14.02 -5.17 -14.75
N GLU A 42 -15.16 -5.79 -15.07
CA GLU A 42 -15.77 -5.81 -16.40
C GLU A 42 -16.27 -4.43 -16.89
N ALA A 43 -16.42 -3.47 -15.98
CA ALA A 43 -16.86 -2.11 -16.27
C ALA A 43 -15.73 -1.08 -16.23
N LEU A 44 -14.53 -1.47 -15.78
CA LEU A 44 -13.43 -0.55 -15.43
C LEU A 44 -13.10 0.44 -16.55
N GLU A 45 -12.78 -0.05 -17.75
CA GLU A 45 -12.35 0.80 -18.87
C GLU A 45 -13.44 1.80 -19.30
N ARG A 46 -14.69 1.33 -19.38
CA ARG A 46 -15.82 2.16 -19.80
C ARG A 46 -16.12 3.25 -18.78
N GLU A 47 -16.22 2.89 -17.49
CA GLU A 47 -16.53 3.84 -16.43
C GLU A 47 -15.38 4.83 -16.21
N LEU A 48 -14.14 4.39 -16.30
CA LEU A 48 -12.98 5.26 -16.21
C LEU A 48 -13.01 6.35 -17.30
N ARG A 49 -13.23 5.96 -18.56
CA ARG A 49 -13.38 6.92 -19.67
C ARG A 49 -14.56 7.87 -19.46
N ARG A 50 -15.67 7.39 -18.90
CA ARG A 50 -16.84 8.23 -18.58
C ARG A 50 -16.47 9.28 -17.52
N LEU A 51 -15.85 8.86 -16.42
CA LEU A 51 -15.47 9.75 -15.32
C LEU A 51 -14.46 10.83 -15.75
N VAL A 52 -13.47 10.46 -16.58
CA VAL A 52 -12.54 11.42 -17.19
C VAL A 52 -13.27 12.47 -18.01
N LYS A 53 -14.23 12.06 -18.86
CA LYS A 53 -15.06 12.99 -19.66
C LYS A 53 -15.97 13.88 -18.79
N GLU A 54 -16.35 13.42 -17.62
CA GLU A 54 -17.14 14.17 -16.62
C GLU A 54 -16.28 15.10 -15.74
N GLY A 55 -14.99 15.25 -16.05
CA GLY A 55 -14.10 16.21 -15.41
C GLY A 55 -13.38 15.69 -14.17
N LEU A 56 -13.20 14.38 -14.03
CA LEU A 56 -12.33 13.81 -12.99
C LEU A 56 -10.87 14.19 -13.26
N LEU A 57 -10.22 14.89 -12.33
CA LEU A 57 -8.84 15.39 -12.50
C LEU A 57 -7.76 14.42 -11.98
N GLY A 58 -8.16 13.49 -11.12
CA GLY A 58 -7.26 12.47 -10.60
C GLY A 58 -8.03 11.49 -9.71
N PHE A 59 -7.46 10.31 -9.52
CA PHE A 59 -8.09 9.31 -8.66
C PHE A 59 -7.08 8.33 -8.09
N ASN A 60 -7.36 7.85 -6.89
CA ASN A 60 -6.69 6.67 -6.38
C ASN A 60 -7.34 5.39 -6.92
N VAL A 61 -6.55 4.32 -6.95
CA VAL A 61 -6.96 2.99 -7.39
C VAL A 61 -6.66 2.01 -6.27
N THR A 62 -7.64 1.20 -5.90
CA THR A 62 -7.45 0.11 -4.93
C THR A 62 -7.80 -1.24 -5.56
N VAL A 63 -7.80 -2.29 -4.75
CA VAL A 63 -8.13 -3.65 -5.19
C VAL A 63 -9.47 -3.68 -5.95
N PRO A 64 -9.58 -4.47 -7.04
CA PRO A 64 -8.54 -5.29 -7.67
C PRO A 64 -7.81 -4.58 -8.84
N HIS A 65 -7.98 -3.27 -9.03
CA HIS A 65 -7.75 -2.61 -10.32
C HIS A 65 -6.33 -2.11 -10.58
N LYS A 66 -5.43 -2.13 -9.59
CA LYS A 66 -4.11 -1.46 -9.68
C LYS A 66 -3.27 -1.87 -10.90
N GLN A 67 -3.31 -3.14 -11.28
CA GLN A 67 -2.60 -3.64 -12.46
C GLN A 67 -3.32 -3.28 -13.76
N ALA A 68 -4.64 -3.48 -13.82
CA ALA A 68 -5.44 -3.13 -15.00
C ALA A 68 -5.33 -1.64 -15.33
N VAL A 69 -5.35 -0.76 -14.32
CA VAL A 69 -5.14 0.68 -14.54
C VAL A 69 -3.72 0.99 -14.99
N ALA A 70 -2.71 0.25 -14.53
CA ALA A 70 -1.34 0.42 -15.01
C ALA A 70 -1.21 0.09 -16.51
N GLU A 71 -1.97 -0.89 -17.01
CA GLU A 71 -2.02 -1.24 -18.44
C GLU A 71 -2.83 -0.22 -19.27
N MET A 72 -3.84 0.41 -18.66
CA MET A 72 -4.67 1.44 -19.30
C MET A 72 -4.03 2.84 -19.29
N ALA A 73 -3.02 3.08 -18.46
CA ALA A 73 -2.38 4.38 -18.33
C ALA A 73 -1.53 4.72 -19.56
N ASP A 74 -1.64 5.94 -20.08
CA ASP A 74 -0.84 6.41 -21.22
C ASP A 74 0.64 6.56 -20.86
N SER A 75 0.93 6.83 -19.58
CA SER A 75 2.29 6.81 -19.06
C SER A 75 2.33 6.40 -17.60
N LEU A 76 3.38 5.67 -17.24
CA LEU A 76 3.73 5.38 -15.85
C LEU A 76 4.88 6.27 -15.43
N VAL A 77 4.83 6.82 -14.23
CA VAL A 77 5.90 7.63 -13.61
C VAL A 77 6.28 7.06 -12.24
N GLY A 78 7.28 7.68 -11.62
CA GLY A 78 7.67 7.36 -10.24
C GLY A 78 7.85 5.88 -9.96
N GLN A 79 7.24 5.41 -8.88
CA GLN A 79 7.32 4.01 -8.46
C GLN A 79 6.43 3.09 -9.30
N ALA A 80 5.42 3.60 -10.00
CA ALA A 80 4.56 2.77 -10.85
C ALA A 80 5.32 2.12 -12.01
N LYS A 81 6.34 2.77 -12.56
CA LYS A 81 7.19 2.16 -13.62
C LYS A 81 7.83 0.85 -13.14
N ARG A 82 8.28 0.83 -11.89
CA ARG A 82 8.92 -0.33 -11.27
C ARG A 82 7.89 -1.33 -10.79
N ALA A 83 6.89 -0.87 -10.06
CA ALA A 83 5.87 -1.74 -9.50
C ALA A 83 4.97 -2.38 -10.58
N ARG A 84 4.81 -1.79 -11.77
CA ARG A 84 3.78 -2.16 -12.76
C ARG A 84 2.38 -2.26 -12.12
N ALA A 85 2.13 -1.35 -11.21
CA ALA A 85 0.88 -1.22 -10.47
C ALA A 85 0.69 0.26 -10.16
N VAL A 86 -0.52 0.75 -10.37
CA VAL A 86 -0.89 2.16 -10.17
C VAL A 86 -1.92 2.23 -9.05
N ASN A 87 -1.65 3.07 -8.05
CA ASN A 87 -2.64 3.41 -7.02
C ASN A 87 -3.06 4.89 -7.08
N THR A 88 -2.42 5.70 -7.93
CA THR A 88 -2.63 7.16 -8.04
C THR A 88 -2.56 7.55 -9.50
N VAL A 89 -3.61 8.18 -10.02
CA VAL A 89 -3.66 8.64 -11.41
C VAL A 89 -3.90 10.15 -11.44
N THR A 90 -3.14 10.84 -12.28
CA THR A 90 -3.42 12.21 -12.69
C THR A 90 -4.02 12.19 -14.09
N VAL A 91 -5.11 12.93 -14.28
CA VAL A 91 -5.72 13.14 -15.60
C VAL A 91 -5.19 14.46 -16.15
N THR A 92 -4.47 14.40 -17.27
CA THR A 92 -3.90 15.59 -17.92
C THR A 92 -4.98 16.39 -18.64
N THR A 93 -4.63 17.61 -19.06
CA THR A 93 -5.58 18.53 -19.72
C THR A 93 -6.16 18.01 -21.04
N ASP A 94 -5.45 17.10 -21.71
CA ASP A 94 -5.89 16.39 -22.91
C ASP A 94 -6.65 15.08 -22.62
N GLY A 95 -6.82 14.73 -21.33
CA GLY A 95 -7.53 13.53 -20.88
C GLY A 95 -6.67 12.28 -20.76
N SER A 96 -5.35 12.36 -21.01
CA SER A 96 -4.44 11.24 -20.81
C SER A 96 -4.24 10.90 -19.33
N LEU A 97 -3.93 9.63 -19.08
CA LEU A 97 -3.75 9.06 -17.75
C LEU A 97 -2.27 8.90 -17.42
N VAL A 98 -1.81 9.62 -16.39
CA VAL A 98 -0.47 9.48 -15.84
C VAL A 98 -0.56 8.72 -14.53
N GLY A 99 -0.08 7.48 -14.51
CA GLY A 99 -0.12 6.58 -13.36
C GLY A 99 1.14 6.64 -12.50
N ASP A 100 0.96 6.71 -11.19
CA ASP A 100 2.00 6.59 -10.17
C ASP A 100 1.58 5.60 -9.06
N ASN A 101 2.53 5.26 -8.19
CA ASN A 101 2.33 4.38 -7.05
C ASN A 101 2.86 5.03 -5.76
N THR A 102 1.94 5.43 -4.89
CA THR A 102 2.20 6.06 -3.61
C THR A 102 2.19 5.09 -2.43
N ASP A 103 1.85 3.80 -2.64
CA ASP A 103 1.79 2.81 -1.57
C ASP A 103 3.18 2.63 -0.92
N GLY A 104 4.21 2.40 -1.73
CA GLY A 104 5.55 2.12 -1.22
C GLY A 104 6.15 3.29 -0.43
N ILE A 105 6.08 4.50 -0.98
CA ILE A 105 6.56 5.70 -0.28
C ILE A 105 5.70 6.01 0.95
N GLY A 106 4.39 5.74 0.90
CA GLY A 106 3.50 5.85 2.06
C GLY A 106 3.91 4.92 3.20
N LEU A 107 4.21 3.65 2.89
CA LEU A 107 4.69 2.68 3.87
C LEU A 107 6.04 3.10 4.46
N VAL A 108 7.02 3.46 3.62
CA VAL A 108 8.35 3.86 4.08
C VAL A 108 8.29 5.12 4.95
N ARG A 109 7.45 6.10 4.60
CA ARG A 109 7.25 7.30 5.43
C ARG A 109 6.62 6.94 6.78
N ASP A 110 5.64 6.06 6.80
CA ASP A 110 5.03 5.67 8.07
C ASP A 110 6.03 4.96 8.99
N LEU A 111 6.74 3.96 8.45
CA LEU A 111 7.77 3.23 9.19
C LEU A 111 8.83 4.17 9.75
N ARG A 112 9.36 5.11 8.95
CA ARG A 112 10.45 5.98 9.39
C ARG A 112 9.98 7.17 10.21
N ALA A 113 9.05 7.97 9.68
CA ALA A 113 8.71 9.26 10.26
C ALA A 113 7.70 9.16 11.40
N ASN A 114 6.76 8.21 11.34
CA ASN A 114 5.71 8.08 12.35
C ASN A 114 6.06 7.02 13.42
N LEU A 115 6.78 5.96 13.03
CA LEU A 115 7.08 4.82 13.90
C LEU A 115 8.55 4.73 14.33
N ASP A 116 9.43 5.57 13.79
CA ASP A 116 10.87 5.58 14.08
C ASP A 116 11.56 4.23 13.86
N ILE A 117 11.13 3.51 12.81
CA ILE A 117 11.67 2.21 12.39
C ILE A 117 12.71 2.44 11.29
N ARG A 118 13.95 2.02 11.58
CA ARG A 118 15.04 1.94 10.61
C ARG A 118 14.79 0.80 9.61
N LEU A 119 15.13 1.00 8.34
CA LEU A 119 15.01 -0.02 7.29
C LEU A 119 16.37 -0.46 6.75
N GLU A 120 17.39 0.39 6.88
CA GLU A 120 18.76 0.14 6.47
C GLU A 120 19.36 -1.04 7.24
N ASP A 121 19.98 -1.96 6.51
CA ASP A 121 20.65 -3.16 7.04
C ASP A 121 19.73 -4.10 7.84
N GLN A 122 18.41 -4.00 7.66
CA GLN A 122 17.43 -4.86 8.33
C GLN A 122 17.08 -6.11 7.52
N LEU A 123 16.73 -7.20 8.20
CA LEU A 123 16.06 -8.37 7.65
C LEU A 123 14.54 -8.10 7.61
N ILE A 124 14.02 -7.90 6.40
CA ILE A 124 12.59 -7.60 6.19
C ILE A 124 11.90 -8.83 5.57
N LEU A 125 10.77 -9.23 6.14
CA LEU A 125 9.88 -10.26 5.61
C LEU A 125 8.56 -9.64 5.18
N VAL A 126 8.12 -9.90 3.95
CA VAL A 126 6.78 -9.58 3.46
C VAL A 126 6.01 -10.87 3.24
N LEU A 127 4.88 -11.01 3.95
CA LEU A 127 3.98 -12.15 3.87
C LEU A 127 2.89 -11.84 2.83
N GLY A 128 2.86 -12.61 1.75
CA GLY A 128 1.96 -12.44 0.61
C GLY A 128 2.68 -11.87 -0.62
N ALA A 129 2.25 -12.32 -1.80
CA ALA A 129 2.77 -11.88 -3.10
C ALA A 129 1.64 -11.29 -3.98
N GLY A 130 0.87 -10.37 -3.41
CA GLY A 130 -0.27 -9.71 -4.09
C GLY A 130 0.08 -8.33 -4.66
N GLY A 131 -0.95 -7.60 -5.10
CA GLY A 131 -0.80 -6.24 -5.63
C GLY A 131 -0.23 -5.23 -4.61
N ALA A 132 -0.52 -5.41 -3.33
CA ALA A 132 0.05 -4.59 -2.26
C ALA A 132 1.57 -4.80 -2.13
N THR A 133 2.02 -6.07 -2.03
CA THR A 133 3.44 -6.45 -2.05
C THR A 133 4.17 -5.83 -3.24
N ARG A 134 3.62 -6.00 -4.44
CA ARG A 134 4.16 -5.41 -5.67
C ARG A 134 4.34 -3.89 -5.58
N GLY A 135 3.39 -3.17 -4.97
CA GLY A 135 3.44 -1.71 -4.81
C GLY A 135 4.48 -1.23 -3.79
N ILE A 136 4.77 -2.02 -2.76
CA ILE A 136 5.68 -1.63 -1.68
C ILE A 136 7.12 -2.12 -1.88
N THR A 137 7.33 -3.25 -2.55
CA THR A 137 8.67 -3.87 -2.68
C THR A 137 9.72 -2.93 -3.27
N PRO A 138 9.49 -2.17 -4.35
CA PRO A 138 10.49 -1.25 -4.87
C PRO A 138 10.97 -0.22 -3.83
N ALA A 139 10.04 0.38 -3.07
CA ALA A 139 10.39 1.37 -2.06
C ALA A 139 11.11 0.76 -0.87
N LEU A 140 10.75 -0.47 -0.47
CA LEU A 140 11.46 -1.20 0.58
C LEU A 140 12.89 -1.55 0.18
N LEU A 141 13.13 -1.98 -1.07
CA LEU A 141 14.48 -2.26 -1.57
C LEU A 141 15.34 -1.00 -1.66
N GLU A 142 14.75 0.11 -2.11
CA GLU A 142 15.42 1.43 -2.15
C GLU A 142 15.80 1.95 -0.76
N ALA A 143 15.10 1.50 0.29
CA ALA A 143 15.42 1.84 1.67
C ALA A 143 16.67 1.11 2.21
N GLY A 144 17.29 0.22 1.42
CA GLY A 144 18.56 -0.42 1.72
C GLY A 144 18.55 -1.52 2.80
N PRO A 145 17.60 -2.47 2.81
CA PRO A 145 17.62 -3.58 3.77
C PRO A 145 18.81 -4.50 3.51
N ALA A 146 19.22 -5.24 4.54
CA ALA A 146 20.22 -6.30 4.37
C ALA A 146 19.67 -7.44 3.49
N GLN A 147 18.40 -7.77 3.68
CA GLN A 147 17.67 -8.76 2.87
C GLN A 147 16.17 -8.49 2.96
N LEU A 148 15.48 -8.51 1.81
CA LEU A 148 14.03 -8.59 1.74
C LEU A 148 13.64 -10.02 1.34
N THR A 149 12.77 -10.67 2.13
CA THR A 149 12.20 -11.98 1.82
C THR A 149 10.71 -11.82 1.53
N ILE A 150 10.24 -12.33 0.39
CA ILE A 150 8.81 -12.41 0.07
C ILE A 150 8.37 -13.86 0.25
N ALA A 151 7.47 -14.11 1.19
CA ALA A 151 6.92 -15.45 1.38
C ALA A 151 5.48 -15.50 0.91
N ASN A 152 5.08 -16.59 0.26
CA ASN A 152 3.70 -16.76 -0.16
C ASN A 152 3.30 -18.23 -0.16
N ARG A 153 2.02 -18.54 0.15
CA ARG A 153 1.48 -19.92 0.10
C ARG A 153 1.74 -20.61 -1.24
N ARG A 154 1.73 -19.83 -2.32
CA ARG A 154 2.08 -20.24 -3.68
C ARG A 154 3.44 -19.62 -4.02
N PRO A 155 4.56 -20.35 -3.85
CA PRO A 155 5.90 -19.78 -3.96
C PRO A 155 6.16 -19.16 -5.33
N GLU A 156 5.56 -19.70 -6.40
CA GLU A 156 5.74 -19.21 -7.77
C GLU A 156 5.37 -17.73 -7.94
N ARG A 157 4.42 -17.22 -7.12
CA ARG A 157 4.06 -15.80 -7.13
C ARG A 157 5.10 -14.93 -6.44
N ALA A 158 5.71 -15.41 -5.36
CA ALA A 158 6.75 -14.70 -4.65
C ALA A 158 8.04 -14.69 -5.48
N GLU A 159 8.39 -15.83 -6.08
CA GLU A 159 9.53 -16.01 -6.98
C GLU A 159 9.46 -15.04 -8.16
N ALA A 160 8.31 -14.95 -8.83
CA ALA A 160 8.12 -14.01 -9.93
C ALA A 160 8.35 -12.54 -9.52
N LEU A 161 7.90 -12.14 -8.32
CA LEU A 161 8.15 -10.79 -7.81
C LEU A 161 9.64 -10.59 -7.43
N ALA A 162 10.27 -11.58 -6.82
CA ALA A 162 11.68 -11.50 -6.47
C ALA A 162 12.56 -11.40 -7.72
N GLU A 163 12.28 -12.18 -8.77
CA GLU A 163 12.97 -12.09 -10.05
C GLU A 163 12.79 -10.73 -10.71
N GLU A 164 11.56 -10.20 -10.73
CA GLU A 164 11.25 -8.88 -11.30
C GLU A 164 12.01 -7.75 -10.59
N PHE A 165 12.21 -7.86 -9.27
CA PHE A 165 12.84 -6.84 -8.45
C PHE A 165 14.31 -7.12 -8.07
N ALA A 166 14.90 -8.21 -8.59
CA ALA A 166 16.27 -8.62 -8.26
C ALA A 166 17.33 -7.53 -8.56
N SER A 167 17.06 -6.69 -9.55
CA SER A 167 17.96 -5.57 -9.92
C SER A 167 17.90 -4.37 -8.97
N LEU A 168 16.90 -4.30 -8.08
CA LEU A 168 16.70 -3.18 -7.16
C LEU A 168 17.40 -3.37 -5.81
N GLY A 169 17.73 -4.61 -5.43
CA GLY A 169 18.37 -4.89 -4.15
C GLY A 169 18.31 -6.38 -3.77
N PRO A 170 18.73 -6.74 -2.55
CA PRO A 170 18.73 -8.11 -2.07
C PRO A 170 17.29 -8.57 -1.79
N VAL A 171 16.67 -9.26 -2.75
CA VAL A 171 15.34 -9.86 -2.63
C VAL A 171 15.41 -11.36 -2.87
N GLN A 172 14.71 -12.12 -2.04
CA GLN A 172 14.52 -13.56 -2.20
C GLN A 172 13.06 -13.94 -1.96
N ALA A 173 12.70 -15.14 -2.40
CA ALA A 173 11.35 -15.66 -2.25
C ALA A 173 11.36 -17.08 -1.66
N CYS A 174 10.29 -17.43 -0.95
CA CYS A 174 10.08 -18.78 -0.44
C CYS A 174 8.58 -19.11 -0.27
N ALA A 175 8.28 -20.38 -0.08
CA ALA A 175 6.98 -20.79 0.46
C ALA A 175 6.90 -20.46 1.97
N PHE A 176 5.69 -20.45 2.53
CA PHE A 176 5.54 -20.30 3.99
C PHE A 176 6.21 -21.43 4.77
N ASP A 177 6.16 -22.66 4.27
CA ASP A 177 6.77 -23.83 4.92
C ASP A 177 8.31 -23.80 4.87
N ASP A 178 8.88 -23.03 3.94
CA ASP A 178 10.33 -22.88 3.72
C ASP A 178 10.90 -21.62 4.38
N LEU A 179 10.09 -20.91 5.19
CA LEU A 179 10.56 -19.74 5.93
C LEU A 179 11.75 -20.10 6.82
N PRO A 180 12.82 -19.28 6.83
CA PRO A 180 13.96 -19.54 7.69
C PRO A 180 13.53 -19.48 9.15
N ARG A 181 14.03 -20.42 9.95
CA ARG A 181 13.72 -20.52 11.39
C ARG A 181 14.54 -19.53 12.21
N GLN A 182 14.35 -18.25 11.94
CA GLN A 182 15.03 -17.14 12.61
C GLN A 182 14.10 -15.91 12.65
N PRO A 183 14.24 -15.04 13.67
CA PRO A 183 13.47 -13.80 13.72
C PRO A 183 13.90 -12.84 12.61
N PHE A 184 12.95 -12.03 12.15
CA PHE A 184 13.19 -10.89 11.27
C PHE A 184 13.11 -9.60 12.07
N ASP A 185 13.75 -8.54 11.59
CA ASP A 185 13.66 -7.22 12.24
C ASP A 185 12.30 -6.57 11.96
N LEU A 186 11.78 -6.75 10.74
CA LEU A 186 10.47 -6.26 10.32
C LEU A 186 9.69 -7.33 9.57
N VAL A 187 8.47 -7.65 10.03
CA VAL A 187 7.52 -8.54 9.36
C VAL A 187 6.28 -7.77 8.91
N ILE A 188 6.05 -7.72 7.61
CA ILE A 188 4.92 -7.02 6.99
C ILE A 188 3.89 -8.06 6.49
N ASN A 189 2.68 -8.05 7.05
CA ASN A 189 1.57 -8.83 6.52
C ASN A 189 0.87 -8.07 5.38
N ALA A 190 1.03 -8.59 4.17
CA ALA A 190 0.32 -8.15 2.97
C ALA A 190 -0.71 -9.18 2.48
N THR A 191 -1.05 -10.18 3.31
CA THR A 191 -2.07 -11.17 2.98
C THR A 191 -3.47 -10.68 3.35
N SER A 192 -4.47 -11.14 2.60
CA SER A 192 -5.88 -10.99 2.97
C SER A 192 -6.38 -12.10 3.91
N ALA A 193 -5.51 -13.06 4.27
CA ALA A 193 -5.89 -14.28 5.00
C ALA A 193 -6.33 -14.01 6.44
N GLY A 194 -5.83 -12.93 7.06
CA GLY A 194 -6.22 -12.52 8.42
C GLY A 194 -7.66 -12.03 8.58
N LEU A 195 -8.44 -11.89 7.50
CA LEU A 195 -9.83 -11.39 7.57
C LEU A 195 -10.84 -12.45 8.04
N HIS A 196 -10.48 -13.73 8.06
CA HIS A 196 -11.41 -14.84 8.35
C HIS A 196 -11.19 -15.52 9.71
N GLY A 197 -10.34 -14.95 10.58
CA GLY A 197 -10.17 -15.44 11.96
C GLY A 197 -9.40 -16.76 12.11
N GLU A 198 -8.72 -17.22 11.05
CA GLU A 198 -7.84 -18.38 11.12
C GLU A 198 -6.47 -17.98 11.70
N THR A 199 -5.87 -18.89 12.48
CA THR A 199 -4.48 -18.74 12.95
C THR A 199 -3.56 -18.57 11.74
N PRO A 200 -2.69 -17.55 11.73
CA PRO A 200 -1.76 -17.37 10.62
C PRO A 200 -0.88 -18.62 10.43
N PRO A 201 -0.71 -19.12 9.20
CA PRO A 201 0.04 -20.35 8.92
C PRO A 201 1.56 -20.13 8.94
N PHE A 202 2.03 -19.25 9.82
CA PHE A 202 3.42 -18.81 9.87
C PHE A 202 4.13 -19.47 11.05
N PRO A 203 5.38 -19.92 10.89
CA PRO A 203 6.14 -20.45 12.00
C PRO A 203 6.47 -19.31 12.97
N GLY A 204 6.15 -19.49 14.26
CA GLY A 204 6.41 -18.48 15.30
C GLY A 204 7.87 -18.04 15.41
N SER A 205 8.80 -18.85 14.92
CA SER A 205 10.23 -18.54 14.88
C SER A 205 10.61 -17.32 14.04
N ILE A 206 9.71 -16.80 13.19
CA ILE A 206 9.96 -15.57 12.42
C ILE A 206 9.82 -14.30 13.27
N ILE A 207 9.27 -14.43 14.48
CA ILE A 207 9.07 -13.35 15.44
C ILE A 207 10.03 -13.56 16.62
N GLY A 208 10.62 -12.47 17.09
CA GLY A 208 11.38 -12.40 18.33
C GLY A 208 11.17 -11.08 19.07
N PRO A 209 11.84 -10.90 20.22
CA PRO A 209 11.65 -9.76 21.13
C PRO A 209 12.01 -8.39 20.53
N GLU A 210 12.76 -8.36 19.43
CA GLU A 210 13.11 -7.14 18.70
C GLU A 210 12.31 -6.96 17.40
N THR A 211 11.53 -7.96 16.99
CA THR A 211 10.77 -7.92 15.74
C THR A 211 9.65 -6.89 15.81
N VAL A 212 9.56 -6.05 14.80
CA VAL A 212 8.40 -5.19 14.55
C VAL A 212 7.47 -5.86 13.55
N CYS A 213 6.18 -5.94 13.88
CA CYS A 213 5.15 -6.48 13.01
C CYS A 213 4.25 -5.37 12.49
N TYR A 214 4.00 -5.37 11.18
CA TYR A 214 3.18 -4.37 10.50
C TYR A 214 2.12 -5.07 9.65
N ASP A 215 0.84 -4.87 9.95
CA ASP A 215 -0.25 -5.33 9.10
C ASP A 215 -0.61 -4.24 8.08
N LEU A 216 -0.56 -4.52 6.78
CA LEU A 216 -1.07 -3.57 5.78
C LEU A 216 -2.57 -3.35 5.92
N SER A 217 -3.28 -4.32 6.51
CA SER A 217 -4.69 -4.17 6.85
C SER A 217 -4.88 -3.21 8.02
N TYR A 218 -6.06 -2.59 8.07
CA TYR A 218 -6.44 -1.71 9.15
C TYR A 218 -7.89 -1.98 9.56
N ALA A 219 -8.13 -1.94 10.88
CA ALA A 219 -9.41 -2.15 11.51
C ALA A 219 -9.53 -1.28 12.78
N MET A 220 -10.74 -1.18 13.34
CA MET A 220 -10.96 -0.53 14.63
C MET A 220 -10.48 -1.39 15.80
N THR A 221 -10.43 -2.70 15.59
CA THR A 221 -9.88 -3.67 16.55
C THR A 221 -8.53 -4.17 16.08
N GLU A 222 -7.83 -4.86 16.95
CA GLU A 222 -6.64 -5.62 16.58
C GLU A 222 -6.96 -6.66 15.49
N THR A 223 -6.02 -6.88 14.55
CA THR A 223 -6.15 -7.88 13.51
C THR A 223 -5.60 -9.24 13.99
N PRO A 224 -6.07 -10.38 13.46
CA PRO A 224 -5.54 -11.70 13.85
C PRO A 224 -4.03 -11.86 13.65
N PHE A 225 -3.44 -11.22 12.64
CA PHE A 225 -2.00 -11.23 12.45
C PHE A 225 -1.26 -10.52 13.60
N LEU A 226 -1.75 -9.37 14.05
CA LEU A 226 -1.11 -8.63 15.14
C LEU A 226 -1.33 -9.30 16.51
N ALA A 227 -2.49 -9.93 16.72
CA ALA A 227 -2.72 -10.75 17.92
C ALA A 227 -1.72 -11.92 17.96
N TRP A 228 -1.58 -12.66 16.85
CA TRP A 228 -0.59 -13.73 16.71
C TRP A 228 0.85 -13.23 16.90
N ALA A 229 1.20 -12.06 16.37
CA ALA A 229 2.53 -11.49 16.55
C ALA A 229 2.84 -11.17 18.03
N ARG A 230 1.85 -10.66 18.78
CA ARG A 230 1.98 -10.39 20.22
C ARG A 230 2.11 -11.68 21.04
N GLU A 231 1.40 -12.74 20.66
CA GLU A 231 1.53 -14.07 21.28
C GLU A 231 2.94 -14.67 21.11
N HIS A 232 3.71 -14.19 20.13
CA HIS A 232 5.09 -14.59 19.86
C HIS A 232 6.12 -13.53 20.29
N ASP A 233 5.75 -12.65 21.23
CA ASP A 233 6.61 -11.66 21.86
C ASP A 233 7.25 -10.64 20.89
N CYS A 234 6.54 -10.22 19.83
CA CYS A 234 7.02 -9.12 18.99
C CYS A 234 7.21 -7.84 19.80
N ARG A 235 8.23 -7.03 19.46
CA ARG A 235 8.51 -5.74 20.10
C ARG A 235 7.36 -4.77 19.97
N HIS A 236 6.89 -4.59 18.73
CA HIS A 236 5.81 -3.68 18.38
C HIS A 236 4.92 -4.28 17.29
N ALA A 237 3.63 -3.97 17.35
CA ALA A 237 2.62 -4.45 16.41
C ALA A 237 1.74 -3.29 15.94
N HIS A 238 1.87 -2.94 14.66
CA HIS A 238 1.25 -1.77 14.03
C HIS A 238 0.27 -2.16 12.91
N GLN A 239 -0.83 -1.42 12.82
CA GLN A 239 -1.80 -1.55 11.73
C GLN A 239 -1.53 -0.54 10.60
N GLY A 240 -2.11 -0.80 9.43
CA GLY A 240 -1.91 -0.06 8.19
C GLY A 240 -2.44 1.37 8.14
N TRP A 241 -2.95 1.92 9.24
CA TRP A 241 -3.53 3.27 9.31
C TRP A 241 -2.54 4.35 8.88
N GLY A 242 -1.29 4.22 9.31
CA GLY A 242 -0.23 5.17 9.00
C GLY A 242 0.09 5.21 7.51
N MET A 243 0.46 4.06 6.93
CA MET A 243 0.60 3.91 5.47
C MET A 243 -0.60 4.46 4.69
N LEU A 244 -1.83 4.16 5.11
CA LEU A 244 -3.05 4.63 4.43
C LEU A 244 -3.11 6.17 4.34
N VAL A 245 -2.73 6.88 5.39
CA VAL A 245 -2.75 8.35 5.41
C VAL A 245 -1.53 8.90 4.68
N GLU A 246 -0.35 8.30 4.83
CA GLU A 246 0.88 8.76 4.17
C GLU A 246 0.81 8.64 2.64
N GLN A 247 0.28 7.54 2.10
CA GLN A 247 0.08 7.38 0.65
C GLN A 247 -0.95 8.37 0.10
N ALA A 248 -2.00 8.66 0.89
CA ALA A 248 -3.02 9.63 0.50
C ALA A 248 -2.45 11.05 0.47
N ALA A 249 -1.59 11.39 1.43
CA ALA A 249 -0.90 12.67 1.46
C ALA A 249 0.07 12.83 0.28
N GLU A 250 0.70 11.74 -0.17
CA GLU A 250 1.53 11.76 -1.38
C GLU A 250 0.69 11.94 -2.65
N SER A 251 -0.44 11.26 -2.75
CA SER A 251 -1.40 11.44 -3.85
C SER A 251 -1.92 12.88 -3.90
N PHE A 252 -2.22 13.46 -2.72
CA PHE A 252 -2.63 14.85 -2.59
C PHE A 252 -1.52 15.82 -3.00
N LEU A 253 -0.27 15.55 -2.63
CA LEU A 253 0.89 16.33 -3.08
C LEU A 253 1.03 16.30 -4.60
N ILE A 254 0.89 15.14 -5.24
CA ILE A 254 0.96 14.98 -6.69
C ILE A 254 -0.10 15.85 -7.38
N TRP A 255 -1.33 15.84 -6.88
CA TRP A 255 -2.43 16.58 -7.53
C TRP A 255 -2.47 18.07 -7.20
N ARG A 256 -2.12 18.46 -5.97
CA ARG A 256 -2.33 19.82 -5.45
C ARG A 256 -1.03 20.60 -5.24
N GLY A 257 0.13 19.96 -5.39
CA GLY A 257 1.43 20.57 -5.15
C GLY A 257 1.68 20.95 -3.68
N ARG A 258 0.84 20.48 -2.76
CA ARG A 258 0.91 20.77 -1.32
C ARG A 258 0.86 19.47 -0.55
N ARG A 259 1.79 19.28 0.38
CA ARG A 259 1.76 18.11 1.27
C ARG A 259 0.99 18.45 2.56
N PRO A 260 -0.12 17.75 2.86
CA PRO A 260 -0.84 17.94 4.12
C PRO A 260 -0.07 17.32 5.30
N GLU A 261 -0.38 17.73 6.53
CA GLU A 261 0.18 17.06 7.72
C GLU A 261 -0.66 15.82 8.04
N THR A 262 0.01 14.69 8.22
CA THR A 262 -0.64 13.38 8.36
C THR A 262 -1.03 13.07 9.80
N ALA A 263 -0.25 13.51 10.80
CA ALA A 263 -0.49 13.21 12.21
C ALA A 263 -1.87 13.66 12.74
N PRO A 264 -2.39 14.87 12.43
CA PRO A 264 -3.72 15.29 12.86
C PRO A 264 -4.83 14.42 12.26
N VAL A 265 -4.66 13.98 11.01
CA VAL A 265 -5.63 13.12 10.31
C VAL A 265 -5.60 11.70 10.88
N LEU A 266 -4.40 11.15 11.10
CA LEU A 266 -4.22 9.84 11.75
C LEU A 266 -4.91 9.77 13.11
N LYS A 267 -4.82 10.84 13.90
CA LYS A 267 -5.49 10.93 15.21
C LYS A 267 -7.01 10.94 15.12
N GLN A 268 -7.61 11.42 14.03
CA GLN A 268 -9.06 11.44 13.85
C GLN A 268 -9.62 10.12 13.34
N LEU A 269 -8.79 9.27 12.73
CA LEU A 269 -9.21 7.97 12.18
C LEU A 269 -9.11 6.83 13.18
N ARG A 270 -8.29 6.99 14.22
CA ARG A 270 -8.10 6.04 15.33
C ARG A 270 -9.09 6.37 16.45
#